data_AF-A0A4Q5BC26-F1
#
_entry.id   AF-A0A4Q5BC26-F1
#
_cell.length_a   1.000
_cell.length_b   1.000
_cell.length_c   1.000
_cell.angle_alpha   90.00
_cell.angle_beta   90.00
_cell.angle_gamma   90.00
#
_symmetry.space_group_name_H-M   'P 1'
#
loop_
_entity.id
_entity.type
_entity.pdbx_description
1 polymer ?
#
loop_
_entity_poly.entity_id
_entity_poly.type
_entity_poly.pdbx_seq_one_letter_code
_entity_poly.pdbx_strand_id
1 'polypeptide(L)' 'MAKKAEEPAVQPSDAGRIEVFAVDCPDGVRRRVTRNIDTGEQSVDSVVE' A
#
# COMPACT_ATOMS: atom_id res chain seq x y z
N MET A 1 -27.90 2.93 -3.55
CA MET A 1 -27.04 1.79 -3.17
C MET A 1 -25.60 2.29 -3.13
N ALA A 2 -25.09 2.65 -1.95
CA ALA A 2 -23.72 3.11 -1.82
C ALA A 2 -22.82 1.88 -1.73
N LYS A 3 -22.03 1.59 -2.77
CA LYS A 3 -20.90 0.67 -2.65
C LYS A 3 -19.88 1.38 -1.77
N LYS A 4 -19.97 1.13 -0.47
CA LYS A 4 -18.94 1.46 0.50
C LYS A 4 -17.71 0.69 0.03
N ALA A 5 -16.79 1.37 -0.64
CA ALA A 5 -15.50 0.78 -0.97
C ALA A 5 -14.93 0.29 0.36
N GLU A 6 -14.71 -1.01 0.48
CA GLU A 6 -13.97 -1.59 1.59
C GLU A 6 -12.64 -0.85 1.65
N GLU A 7 -12.52 0.07 2.60
CA GLU A 7 -11.23 0.58 3.04
C GLU A 7 -10.39 -0.67 3.37
N PRO A 8 -9.23 -0.88 2.73
CA PRO A 8 -8.42 -2.04 3.03
C PRO A 8 -8.12 -2.00 4.52
N ALA A 9 -8.67 -2.97 5.25
CA ALA A 9 -8.50 -3.07 6.68
C ALA A 9 -6.99 -3.04 6.97
N VAL A 10 -6.52 -1.97 7.60
CA VAL A 10 -5.17 -1.88 8.13
C VAL A 10 -5.11 -2.91 9.24
N GLN A 11 -4.77 -4.15 8.89
CA GLN A 11 -4.53 -5.20 9.85
C GLN A 11 -3.31 -4.76 10.68
N PRO A 12 -3.44 -4.64 12.01
CA PRO A 12 -2.30 -4.38 12.86
C PRO A 12 -1.39 -5.60 12.76
N SER A 13 -0.37 -5.50 11.92
CA SER A 13 0.70 -6.48 11.86
C SER A 13 1.67 -6.16 12.99
N ASP A 14 2.29 -7.17 13.59
CA ASP A 14 3.36 -7.01 14.60
C ASP A 14 4.52 -6.11 14.14
N ALA A 15 4.57 -5.80 12.83
CA ALA A 15 5.48 -4.86 12.19
C ALA A 15 5.18 -3.36 12.49
N GLY A 16 4.11 -3.04 13.22
CA GLY A 16 3.69 -1.67 13.51
C GLY A 16 2.63 -1.15 12.55
N ARG A 17 2.46 0.17 12.50
CA ARG A 17 1.50 0.83 11.61
C ARG A 17 2.08 0.88 10.20
N ILE A 18 1.49 0.10 9.31
CA ILE A 18 1.90 0.01 7.91
C ILE A 18 0.85 0.69 7.02
N GLU A 19 1.31 1.56 6.13
CA GLU A 19 0.51 2.17 5.07
C GLU A 19 0.89 1.53 3.73
N VAL A 20 -0.10 1.08 2.96
CA VAL A 20 0.11 0.48 1.64
C VAL A 20 -0.69 1.27 0.62
N PHE A 21 -0.01 1.77 -0.41
CA PHE A 21 -0.65 2.51 -1.50
C PHE A 21 -0.06 2.14 -2.86
N ALA A 22 -0.87 2.25 -3.90
CA ALA A 22 -0.43 2.04 -5.27
C ALA A 22 -0.02 3.38 -5.91
N VAL A 23 1.07 3.38 -6.67
CA VAL A 23 1.58 4.53 -7.41
C VAL A 23 1.67 4.16 -8.88
N ASP A 24 1.02 4.94 -9.73
CA ASP A 24 1.17 4.84 -11.18
C ASP A 24 2.50 5.47 -11.60
N CYS A 25 3.42 4.65 -12.12
CA CYS A 25 4.73 5.12 -12.57
C CYS A 25 4.68 5.56 -14.05
N PRO A 26 5.59 6.46 -14.48
CA PRO A 26 5.60 6.97 -15.86
C PRO A 26 5.94 5.91 -16.92
N ASP A 27 6.46 4.75 -16.50
CA ASP A 27 6.67 3.57 -17.34
C ASP A 27 5.36 2.79 -17.62
N GLY A 28 4.23 3.24 -17.08
CA GLY A 28 2.93 2.57 -17.17
C GLY A 28 2.77 1.40 -16.21
N VAL A 29 3.78 1.14 -15.36
CA VAL A 29 3.72 0.06 -14.36
C VAL A 29 3.13 0.62 -13.06
N ARG A 30 2.12 -0.05 -12.52
CA ARG A 30 1.62 0.26 -11.19
C ARG A 30 2.49 -0.41 -10.14
N ARG A 31 3.06 0.38 -9.23
CA ARG A 31 3.89 -0.12 -8.14
C ARG A 31 3.14 -0.04 -6.82
N ARG A 32 3.28 -1.07 -6.01
CA ARG A 32 2.81 -1.06 -4.63
C ARG A 32 3.92 -0.51 -3.76
N VAL A 33 3.60 0.48 -2.94
CA VAL A 33 4.50 1.04 -1.95
C VAL A 33 3.98 0.64 -0.59
N THR A 34 4.85 0.01 0.20
CA THR A 34 4.58 -0.36 1.59
C THR A 34 5.48 0.50 2.47
N ARG A 35 4.89 1.33 3.34
CA ARG A 35 5.62 2.23 4.24
C ARG A 35 5.26 1.93 5.69
N ASN A 36 6.27 1.72 6.51
CA ASN A 36 6.14 1.69 7.96
C ASN A 36 6.18 3.12 8.50
N ILE A 37 5.09 3.58 9.13
CA ILE A 37 5.02 4.96 9.64
C ILE A 37 5.75 5.13 10.96
N ASP A 38 6.02 4.05 11.68
CA ASP A 38 6.70 4.07 12.97
C ASP A 38 8.22 4.05 12.81
N THR A 39 8.74 3.28 11.84
CA THR A 39 10.19 3.16 11.58
C THR A 39 10.67 4.00 10.40
N GLY A 40 9.78 4.42 9.50
CA GLY A 40 10.12 5.08 8.24
C GLY A 40 10.62 4.13 7.15
N GLU A 41 10.70 2.82 7.42
CA GLU A 41 11.10 1.83 6.43
C GLU A 41 10.10 1.80 5.26
N GLN A 42 10.61 1.72 4.03
CA GLN A 42 9.78 1.70 2.82
C GLN A 42 10.28 0.63 1.84
N SER A 43 9.34 -0.14 1.32
CA SER A 43 9.57 -1.13 0.26
C SER A 43 8.65 -0.84 -0.92
N VAL A 44 9.15 -1.10 -2.13
CA VAL A 44 8.41 -0.88 -3.38
C VAL A 44 8.41 -2.17 -4.17
N ASP A 45 7.21 -2.67 -4.45
CA ASP A 45 6.97 -3.91 -5.16
C ASP A 45 6.38 -3.59 -6.54
N SER A 46 6.90 -4.19 -7.60
CA SER A 46 6.26 -4.13 -8.92
C SER A 46 5.05 -5.06 -8.91
N VAL A 47 3.84 -4.50 -9.07
CA VAL A 47 2.63 -5.31 -9.27
C VAL A 47 2.51 -5.54 -10.77
N VAL A 48 3.00 -6.69 -11.23
CA VAL A 48 2.71 -7.16 -12.58
C VAL A 48 1.34 -7.85 -12.49
N GLU A 49 0.29 -7.19 -13.00
CA GLU A 49 -0.97 -7.87 -13.32
C GLU A 49 -0.84 -8.69 -14.61
#